data_AF-A0A914UHS6-F1
#
_entry.id   AF-A0A914UHS6-F1
#
_cell.length_a   1.000
_cell.length_b   1.000
_cell.length_c   1.000
_cell.angle_alpha   90.00
_cell.angle_beta   90.00
_cell.angle_gamma   90.00
#
_symmetry.space_group_name_H-M   'P 1'
#
loop_
_entity.id
_entity.type
_entity.pdbx_description
1 polymer ?
#
loop_
_entity_poly.entity_id
_entity_poly.type
_entity_poly.pdbx_seq_one_letter_code
_entity_poly.pdbx_strand_id
1 'polypeptide(L)'
;MMSGGVRPYLVFLASTINGYEGTGRSLSLKLLQQLREQAAGSIKDEKGIAKLTAATGRQLHELTLEESIRYKPGDQVETWLNRVLCLDATNVHRLVSGTPPPTECELYYVNRDTLFSFHKASETFLQRLMSIYVSAHYKNSPNDLQMLSDAPAHHLFVLMGPVDENQGHLPEVLVVVQVCLEGEISKLSVDSSMQRGKRASGDLIPWTIAQQFQDSEFPSLSGARVVRIAVHMDYQGMGYGTRALQLLRQYYEGEIPCLNEDATKMDVIRTVEDADTVNLLEERVGPRSDLPPLLLRLSERPAESLDYLGVSYGLTLNLLKFWKKAGYVPVYLRQTANDLTGEHTCIMLNTLHE
;
A
#
# COMPACT_ATOMS: atom_id res chain seq x y z
N MET A 1 11.06 13.93 -47.28
CA MET A 1 11.86 12.88 -46.62
C MET A 1 12.88 13.54 -45.72
N MET A 2 12.56 13.74 -44.44
CA MET A 2 13.54 14.15 -43.43
C MET A 2 13.72 12.97 -42.46
N SER A 3 14.70 12.13 -42.74
CA SER A 3 15.20 11.15 -41.77
C SER A 3 16.06 11.90 -40.74
N GLY A 4 15.41 12.52 -39.76
CA GLY A 4 16.07 13.09 -38.59
C GLY A 4 16.57 11.97 -37.68
N GLY A 5 17.69 11.35 -38.05
CA GLY A 5 18.39 10.39 -37.20
C GLY A 5 18.93 11.11 -35.97
N VAL A 6 18.22 11.00 -34.84
CA VAL A 6 18.69 11.48 -33.54
C VAL A 6 19.99 10.75 -33.21
N ARG A 7 21.12 11.48 -33.11
CA ARG A 7 22.39 10.91 -32.65
C ARG A 7 22.22 10.37 -31.23
N PRO A 8 22.81 9.20 -30.88
CA PRO A 8 22.74 8.69 -29.51
C PRO A 8 23.48 9.65 -28.57
N TYR A 9 22.74 10.30 -27.67
CA TYR A 9 23.31 11.16 -26.63
C TYR A 9 23.86 10.32 -25.48
N LEU A 10 24.96 10.81 -24.87
CA LEU A 10 25.41 10.33 -23.57
C LEU A 10 24.45 10.87 -22.50
N VAL A 11 23.87 9.98 -21.70
CA VAL A 11 22.90 10.32 -20.67
C VAL A 11 23.45 9.86 -19.32
N PHE A 12 23.53 10.78 -18.37
CA PHE A 12 23.79 10.45 -16.97
C PHE A 12 22.46 10.52 -16.22
N LEU A 13 22.14 9.46 -15.48
CA LEU A 13 20.96 9.37 -14.62
C LEU A 13 21.43 9.24 -13.18
N ALA A 14 20.82 10.00 -12.28
CA ALA A 14 21.02 9.87 -10.85
C ALA A 14 19.69 9.48 -10.21
N SER A 15 19.72 8.51 -9.30
CA SER A 15 18.55 8.04 -8.58
C SER A 15 18.91 7.72 -7.13
N THR A 16 17.97 7.97 -6.22
CA THR A 16 18.10 7.63 -4.81
C THR A 16 17.23 6.40 -4.51
N ILE A 17 17.82 5.37 -3.89
CA ILE A 17 17.13 4.12 -3.57
C ILE A 17 16.57 4.17 -2.14
N ASN A 18 17.45 4.40 -1.15
CA ASN A 18 17.09 4.46 0.26
C ASN A 18 16.89 5.91 0.70
N GLY A 19 15.82 6.19 1.45
CA GLY A 19 15.57 7.50 2.06
C GLY A 19 14.20 8.12 1.75
N TYR A 20 14.04 9.38 2.16
CA TYR A 20 12.76 10.08 2.25
C TYR A 20 12.04 10.38 0.92
N GLU A 21 12.77 10.36 -0.20
CA GLU A 21 12.21 10.43 -1.55
C GLU A 21 12.69 9.28 -2.44
N GLY A 22 13.14 8.19 -1.83
CA GLY A 22 13.56 7.00 -2.56
C GLY A 22 12.38 6.40 -3.34
N THR A 23 12.61 6.07 -4.61
CA THR A 23 11.58 5.44 -5.47
C THR A 23 11.44 3.93 -5.21
N GLY A 24 12.09 3.42 -4.16
CA GLY A 24 12.23 1.99 -3.91
C GLY A 24 13.21 1.31 -4.89
N ARG A 25 13.78 0.18 -4.45
CA ARG A 25 14.74 -0.59 -5.27
C ARG A 25 14.07 -1.29 -6.45
N SER A 26 12.78 -1.58 -6.37
CA SER A 26 11.99 -2.20 -7.45
C SER A 26 11.94 -1.36 -8.72
N LEU A 27 11.73 -0.05 -8.62
CA LEU A 27 11.70 0.84 -9.79
C LEU A 27 13.08 0.90 -10.44
N SER A 28 14.13 1.02 -9.62
CA SER A 28 15.51 0.94 -10.12
C SER A 28 15.76 -0.38 -10.83
N LEU A 29 15.29 -1.51 -10.28
CA LEU A 29 15.46 -2.83 -10.92
C LEU A 29 14.65 -2.96 -12.20
N LYS A 30 13.42 -2.47 -12.28
CA LYS A 30 12.60 -2.50 -13.51
C LYS A 30 13.20 -1.61 -14.60
N LEU A 31 13.61 -0.39 -14.25
CA LEU A 31 14.27 0.53 -15.19
C LEU A 31 15.61 -0.03 -15.66
N LEU A 32 16.44 -0.52 -14.74
CA LEU A 32 17.72 -1.14 -15.08
C LEU A 32 17.52 -2.40 -15.91
N GLN A 33 16.51 -3.23 -15.61
CA GLN A 33 16.18 -4.39 -16.43
C GLN A 33 15.78 -3.97 -17.85
N GLN A 34 14.92 -2.96 -18.00
CA GLN A 34 14.54 -2.43 -19.32
C GLN A 34 15.76 -1.87 -20.08
N LEU A 35 16.63 -1.13 -19.39
CA LEU A 35 17.85 -0.58 -19.98
C LEU A 35 18.83 -1.70 -20.36
N ARG A 36 18.94 -2.77 -19.57
CA ARG A 36 19.73 -3.98 -19.89
C ARG A 36 19.16 -4.69 -21.12
N GLU A 37 17.85 -4.86 -21.21
CA GLU A 37 17.15 -5.47 -22.35
C GLU A 37 17.35 -4.64 -23.64
N GLN A 38 17.28 -3.30 -23.53
CA GLN A 38 17.56 -2.38 -24.63
C GLN A 38 19.04 -2.41 -25.05
N ALA A 39 19.98 -2.44 -24.10
CA ALA A 39 21.41 -2.56 -24.36
C ALA A 39 21.76 -3.92 -24.99
N ALA A 40 21.07 -4.99 -24.60
CA ALA A 40 21.22 -6.34 -25.17
C ALA A 40 20.50 -6.54 -26.52
N GLY A 41 19.79 -5.53 -27.04
CA GLY A 41 19.08 -5.59 -28.32
C GLY A 41 17.81 -6.46 -28.32
N SER A 42 17.26 -6.79 -27.15
CA SER A 42 16.03 -7.58 -27.01
C SER A 42 14.86 -6.70 -26.58
N ILE A 43 14.18 -6.05 -27.53
CA ILE A 43 12.92 -5.33 -27.24
C ILE A 43 11.75 -6.31 -27.43
N LYS A 44 11.04 -6.63 -26.34
CA LYS A 44 9.77 -7.35 -26.40
C LYS A 44 8.64 -6.35 -26.63
N ASP A 45 7.86 -6.50 -27.71
CA ASP A 45 6.62 -5.75 -27.92
C ASP A 45 5.58 -6.11 -26.84
N GLU A 46 4.57 -5.27 -26.61
CA GLU A 46 3.44 -5.50 -25.67
C GLU A 46 2.68 -6.83 -25.90
N LYS A 47 2.95 -7.54 -27.00
CA LYS A 47 2.39 -8.85 -27.37
C LYS A 47 3.38 -10.03 -27.23
N GLY A 48 4.56 -9.82 -26.64
CA GLY A 48 5.52 -10.89 -26.36
C GLY A 48 6.28 -11.45 -27.58
N ILE A 49 6.19 -10.80 -28.74
CA ILE A 49 6.93 -11.20 -29.94
C ILE A 49 8.29 -10.49 -29.92
N ALA A 50 9.36 -11.27 -29.79
CA ALA A 50 10.73 -10.76 -29.87
C ALA A 50 11.04 -10.35 -31.32
N LYS A 51 11.13 -9.04 -31.59
CA LYS A 51 11.75 -8.54 -32.82
C LYS A 51 13.23 -8.28 -32.54
N LEU A 52 14.10 -9.00 -33.24
CA LEU A 52 15.53 -8.66 -33.35
C LEU A 52 15.66 -7.37 -34.16
N THR A 53 15.58 -6.21 -33.49
CA THR A 53 16.04 -4.95 -34.06
C THR A 53 17.52 -4.78 -33.74
N ALA A 54 18.28 -4.31 -34.73
CA ALA A 54 19.72 -4.04 -34.62
C ALA A 54 20.04 -3.34 -33.28
N ALA A 55 20.96 -3.93 -32.51
CA ALA A 55 21.39 -3.43 -31.22
C ALA A 55 21.69 -1.93 -31.32
N THR A 56 20.83 -1.09 -30.73
CA THR A 56 21.21 0.28 -30.45
C THR A 56 22.41 0.20 -29.52
N GLY A 57 23.59 0.61 -29.96
CA GLY A 57 24.88 0.47 -29.24
C GLY A 57 24.98 1.28 -27.94
N ARG A 58 23.92 1.34 -27.14
CA ARG A 58 23.89 1.93 -25.81
C ARG A 58 24.53 0.96 -24.82
N GLN A 59 25.66 1.36 -24.24
CA GLN A 59 26.29 0.67 -23.13
C GLN A 59 25.71 1.22 -21.82
N LEU A 60 25.27 0.32 -20.94
CA LEU A 60 24.80 0.68 -19.61
C LEU A 60 25.95 0.47 -18.61
N HIS A 61 26.30 1.51 -17.87
CA HIS A 61 27.23 1.45 -16.76
C HIS A 61 26.50 1.77 -15.46
N GLU A 62 26.49 0.81 -14.54
CA GLU A 62 25.85 0.95 -13.24
C GLU A 62 26.91 1.31 -12.19
N LEU A 63 26.67 2.39 -11.45
CA LEU A 63 27.53 2.84 -10.34
C LEU A 63 26.64 3.09 -9.12
N THR A 64 27.01 2.50 -7.99
CA THR A 64 26.33 2.69 -6.71
C THR A 64 27.25 3.45 -5.77
N LEU A 65 26.71 4.49 -5.12
CA LEU A 65 27.41 5.26 -4.09
C LEU A 65 26.81 4.90 -2.73
N GLU A 66 27.60 4.29 -1.86
CA GLU A 66 27.16 3.85 -0.52
C GLU A 66 27.84 4.65 0.61
N GLU A 67 29.01 5.23 0.36
CA GLU A 67 29.75 5.98 1.37
C GLU A 67 29.15 7.38 1.60
N SER A 68 28.75 7.67 2.84
CA SER A 68 28.26 8.99 3.24
C SER A 68 29.42 9.99 3.33
N ILE A 69 29.18 11.20 2.83
CA ILE A 69 30.12 12.32 2.96
C ILE A 69 29.95 13.09 4.27
N ARG A 70 28.82 12.92 4.97
CA ARG A 70 28.46 13.73 6.16
C ARG A 70 28.89 13.08 7.47
N TYR A 71 28.90 11.76 7.50
CA TYR A 71 29.16 10.96 8.69
C TYR A 71 29.89 9.68 8.32
N LYS A 72 30.47 9.04 9.33
CA LYS A 72 31.26 7.82 9.17
C LYS A 72 30.37 6.65 8.71
N PRO A 73 30.87 5.76 7.84
CA PRO A 73 30.20 4.49 7.58
C PRO A 73 29.91 3.70 8.86
N GLY A 74 28.67 3.20 9.00
CA GLY A 74 28.22 2.47 10.18
C GLY A 74 27.84 3.35 11.37
N ASP A 75 27.30 4.55 11.11
CA ASP A 75 26.74 5.40 12.16
C ASP A 75 25.57 4.68 12.86
N GLN A 76 25.61 4.65 14.19
CA GLN A 76 24.60 3.98 15.00
C GLN A 76 23.24 4.70 14.92
N VAL A 77 23.26 6.03 14.81
CA VAL A 77 22.03 6.83 14.70
C VAL A 77 21.38 6.60 13.34
N GLU A 78 22.17 6.52 12.28
CA GLU A 78 21.66 6.16 10.94
C GLU A 78 21.07 4.76 10.92
N THR A 79 21.77 3.78 11.51
CA THR A 79 21.29 2.39 11.59
C THR A 79 19.97 2.31 12.37
N TRP A 80 19.87 3.04 13.48
CA TRP A 80 18.64 3.14 14.26
C TRP A 80 17.51 3.79 13.45
N LEU A 81 17.79 4.91 12.77
CA LEU A 81 16.80 5.63 11.97
C LEU A 81 16.28 4.79 10.80
N ASN A 82 17.18 4.11 10.08
CA ASN A 82 16.81 3.21 8.98
C ASN A 82 15.97 2.03 9.47
N ARG A 83 16.27 1.50 10.66
CA ARG A 83 15.48 0.46 11.29
C ARG A 83 14.08 0.95 11.65
N VAL A 84 13.97 2.10 12.32
CA VAL A 84 12.68 2.67 12.76
C VAL A 84 11.78 3.04 11.59
N LEU A 85 12.34 3.66 10.55
CA LEU A 85 11.59 4.08 9.37
C LEU A 85 11.46 3.00 8.29
N CYS A 86 11.96 1.78 8.57
CA CYS A 86 12.00 0.65 7.63
C CYS A 86 12.58 0.99 6.25
N LEU A 87 13.62 1.84 6.21
CA LEU A 87 14.25 2.26 4.95
C LEU A 87 15.12 1.16 4.33
N ASP A 88 15.53 0.18 5.13
CA ASP A 88 16.29 -0.99 4.71
C ASP A 88 15.44 -2.07 4.02
N ALA A 89 14.13 -1.83 3.88
CA ALA A 89 13.15 -2.77 3.31
C ALA A 89 13.32 -3.03 1.80
N THR A 90 14.49 -2.78 1.22
CA THR A 90 14.77 -3.00 -0.20
C THR A 90 15.16 -4.42 -0.57
N ASN A 91 15.44 -5.27 0.43
CA ASN A 91 15.64 -6.70 0.22
C ASN A 91 14.29 -7.42 0.26
N VAL A 92 13.63 -7.44 -0.90
CA VAL A 92 12.55 -8.39 -1.15
C VAL A 92 13.15 -9.79 -1.01
N HIS A 93 12.81 -10.49 0.07
CA HIS A 93 13.27 -11.87 0.26
C HIS A 93 12.75 -12.70 -0.91
N ARG A 94 13.66 -13.34 -1.66
CA ARG A 94 13.24 -14.33 -2.66
C ARG A 94 12.58 -15.47 -1.91
N LEU A 95 11.33 -15.69 -2.23
CA LEU A 95 10.55 -16.73 -1.58
C LEU A 95 11.06 -18.06 -2.10
N VAL A 96 11.46 -18.91 -1.15
CA VAL A 96 12.09 -20.21 -1.43
C VAL A 96 11.01 -21.29 -1.61
N SER A 97 9.78 -21.01 -1.16
CA SER A 97 8.63 -21.89 -1.30
C SER A 97 7.97 -21.76 -2.68
N GLY A 98 7.38 -22.84 -3.18
CA GLY A 98 6.59 -22.83 -4.42
C GLY A 98 5.38 -21.90 -4.29
N THR A 99 4.90 -21.36 -5.41
CA THR A 99 3.74 -20.44 -5.44
C THR A 99 2.45 -21.21 -5.04
N PRO A 100 1.84 -20.95 -3.86
CA PRO A 100 0.59 -21.62 -3.50
C PRO A 100 -0.53 -21.14 -4.43
N PRO A 101 -1.50 -21.99 -4.81
CA PRO A 101 -2.60 -21.54 -5.64
C PRO A 101 -3.39 -20.42 -4.92
N PRO A 102 -3.84 -19.35 -5.61
CA PRO A 102 -4.54 -18.23 -4.99
C PRO A 102 -5.81 -18.64 -4.21
N THR A 103 -6.42 -19.78 -4.54
CA THR A 103 -7.61 -20.31 -3.87
C THR A 103 -7.35 -20.73 -2.41
N GLU A 104 -6.15 -21.22 -2.12
CA GLU A 104 -5.74 -21.66 -0.78
C GLU A 104 -5.22 -20.50 0.09
N CYS A 105 -5.03 -19.33 -0.52
CA CYS A 105 -4.59 -18.15 0.20
C CYS A 105 -5.78 -17.50 0.92
N GLU A 106 -5.53 -17.12 2.17
CA GLU A 106 -6.50 -16.48 3.05
C GLU A 106 -6.06 -15.05 3.38
N LEU A 107 -7.05 -14.18 3.61
CA LEU A 107 -6.84 -12.80 3.98
C LEU A 107 -6.93 -12.68 5.50
N TYR A 108 -5.99 -11.97 6.11
CA TYR A 108 -5.92 -11.74 7.55
C TYR A 108 -5.98 -10.25 7.83
N TYR A 109 -6.62 -9.89 8.93
CA TYR A 109 -6.60 -8.54 9.46
C TYR A 109 -5.36 -8.36 10.34
N VAL A 110 -4.62 -7.27 10.14
CA VAL A 110 -3.44 -6.95 10.95
C VAL A 110 -3.84 -6.00 12.06
N ASN A 111 -3.61 -6.41 13.31
CA ASN A 111 -3.80 -5.51 14.43
C ASN A 111 -2.65 -4.49 14.48
N ARG A 112 -3.01 -3.21 14.38
CA ARG A 112 -2.05 -2.10 14.31
C ARG A 112 -1.29 -1.89 15.62
N ASP A 113 -1.98 -1.99 16.75
CA ASP A 113 -1.37 -1.74 18.07
C ASP A 113 -0.25 -2.73 18.38
N THR A 114 -0.42 -3.97 17.89
CA THR A 114 0.53 -5.07 18.08
C THR A 114 1.61 -5.04 17.00
N LEU A 115 1.29 -4.55 15.80
CA LEU A 115 2.26 -4.28 14.73
C LEU A 115 3.29 -3.22 15.15
N PHE A 116 2.84 -2.11 15.74
CA PHE A 116 3.71 -1.01 16.19
C PHE A 116 4.19 -1.14 17.65
N SER A 117 4.09 -2.34 18.24
CA SER A 117 4.56 -2.61 19.61
C SER A 117 6.10 -2.69 19.77
N PHE A 118 6.85 -2.58 18.67
CA PHE A 118 8.31 -2.75 18.62
C PHE A 118 8.82 -4.13 19.12
N HIS A 119 7.96 -5.15 19.11
CA HIS A 119 8.37 -6.53 19.39
C HIS A 119 9.17 -7.11 18.21
N LYS A 120 10.17 -7.97 18.47
CA LYS A 120 11.10 -8.50 17.44
C LYS A 120 10.38 -9.15 16.25
N ALA A 121 9.33 -9.93 16.50
CA ALA A 121 8.55 -10.56 15.44
C ALA A 121 7.72 -9.55 14.66
N SER A 122 7.09 -8.59 15.35
CA SER A 122 6.30 -7.51 14.74
C SER A 122 7.17 -6.60 13.88
N GLU A 123 8.38 -6.27 14.33
CA GLU A 123 9.37 -5.51 13.56
C GLU A 123 9.79 -6.26 12.29
N THR A 124 10.05 -7.55 12.39
CA THR A 124 10.39 -8.38 11.22
C THR A 124 9.22 -8.43 10.23
N PHE A 125 7.99 -8.53 10.74
CA PHE A 125 6.77 -8.51 9.92
C PHE A 125 6.52 -7.14 9.28
N LEU A 126 6.69 -6.05 10.01
CA LEU A 126 6.56 -4.68 9.53
C LEU A 126 7.58 -4.38 8.42
N GLN A 127 8.84 -4.82 8.58
CA GLN A 127 9.87 -4.71 7.54
C GLN A 127 9.48 -5.46 6.26
N ARG A 128 8.86 -6.65 6.38
CA ARG A 128 8.31 -7.39 5.22
C ARG A 128 7.12 -6.68 4.58
N LEU A 129 6.23 -6.10 5.37
CA LEU A 129 5.09 -5.33 4.88
C LEU A 129 5.57 -4.08 4.11
N MET A 130 6.50 -3.33 4.71
CA MET A 130 7.09 -2.14 4.10
C MET A 130 7.91 -2.48 2.86
N SER A 131 8.59 -3.63 2.81
CA SER A 131 9.32 -4.02 1.60
C SER A 131 8.38 -4.24 0.43
N ILE A 132 7.22 -4.84 0.66
CA ILE A 132 6.18 -5.04 -0.36
C ILE A 132 5.60 -3.70 -0.79
N TYR A 133 5.27 -2.79 0.14
CA TYR A 133 4.81 -1.43 -0.20
C TYR A 133 5.83 -0.65 -1.02
N VAL A 134 7.09 -0.64 -0.58
CA VAL A 134 8.16 0.06 -1.31
C VAL A 134 8.38 -0.56 -2.68
N SER A 135 8.20 -1.88 -2.81
CA SER A 135 8.37 -2.57 -4.09
C SER A 135 7.26 -2.29 -5.11
N ALA A 136 6.01 -2.12 -4.66
CA ALA A 136 4.85 -2.03 -5.53
C ALA A 136 4.54 -0.59 -6.00
N HIS A 137 4.96 0.44 -5.26
CA HIS A 137 4.58 1.83 -5.50
C HIS A 137 5.72 2.68 -6.04
N TYR A 138 5.39 3.57 -6.99
CA TYR A 138 6.36 4.42 -7.70
C TYR A 138 7.06 5.47 -6.83
N LYS A 139 6.38 5.96 -5.78
CA LYS A 139 6.95 6.87 -4.77
C LYS A 139 6.30 6.54 -3.43
N ASN A 140 7.12 6.43 -2.40
CA ASN A 140 6.67 6.28 -1.02
C ASN A 140 7.20 7.46 -0.21
N SER A 141 6.44 7.89 0.77
CA SER A 141 6.91 8.87 1.77
C SER A 141 7.06 8.15 3.10
N PRO A 142 8.11 8.43 3.90
CA PRO A 142 8.19 7.93 5.27
C PRO A 142 6.97 8.31 6.12
N ASN A 143 6.30 9.41 5.77
CA ASN A 143 5.06 9.85 6.42
C ASN A 143 3.91 8.84 6.25
N ASP A 144 3.99 7.93 5.27
CA ASP A 144 3.01 6.85 5.10
C ASP A 144 2.99 5.94 6.34
N LEU A 145 4.14 5.69 6.96
CA LEU A 145 4.24 4.87 8.17
C LEU A 145 3.58 5.57 9.36
N GLN A 146 3.80 6.88 9.48
CA GLN A 146 3.15 7.71 10.51
C GLN A 146 1.63 7.74 10.31
N MET A 147 1.16 7.91 9.07
CA MET A 147 -0.27 7.86 8.77
C MET A 147 -0.87 6.50 9.11
N LEU A 148 -0.15 5.42 8.83
CA LEU A 148 -0.56 4.06 9.20
C LEU A 148 -0.67 3.87 10.72
N SER A 149 0.25 4.45 11.50
CA SER A 149 0.22 4.34 12.96
C SER A 149 -0.85 5.23 13.62
N ASP A 150 -1.05 6.44 13.10
CA ASP A 150 -1.82 7.49 13.77
C ASP A 150 -3.31 7.46 13.41
N ALA A 151 -3.66 7.26 12.14
CA ALA A 151 -5.01 7.52 11.66
C ALA A 151 -5.95 6.31 11.91
N PRO A 152 -6.97 6.42 12.79
CA PRO A 152 -7.72 5.28 13.28
C PRO A 152 -8.53 4.56 12.21
N ALA A 153 -9.00 5.29 11.19
CA ALA A 153 -9.78 4.78 10.07
C ALA A 153 -8.97 3.91 9.08
N HIS A 154 -7.65 3.84 9.22
CA HIS A 154 -6.82 2.96 8.39
C HIS A 154 -6.77 1.53 8.92
N HIS A 155 -7.16 0.59 8.07
CA HIS A 155 -7.08 -0.83 8.30
C HIS A 155 -6.08 -1.48 7.34
N LEU A 156 -5.40 -2.51 7.84
CA LEU A 156 -4.41 -3.28 7.09
C LEU A 156 -4.88 -4.73 6.99
N PHE A 157 -4.89 -5.21 5.75
CA PHE A 157 -5.17 -6.60 5.43
C PHE A 157 -3.99 -7.20 4.69
N VAL A 158 -3.66 -8.46 5.00
CA VAL A 158 -2.56 -9.19 4.37
C VAL A 158 -3.06 -10.52 3.83
N LEU A 159 -2.73 -10.82 2.58
CA LEU A 159 -2.97 -12.13 1.99
C LEU A 159 -1.73 -12.98 2.24
N MET A 160 -1.94 -14.13 2.87
CA MET A 160 -0.87 -15.08 3.18
C MET A 160 -1.16 -16.43 2.53
N GLY A 161 -0.09 -17.18 2.27
CA GLY A 161 -0.22 -18.60 1.93
C GLY A 161 -0.75 -19.42 3.11
N PRO A 162 -1.13 -20.68 2.87
CA PRO A 162 -1.56 -21.58 3.94
C PRO A 162 -0.48 -21.67 5.02
N VAL A 163 -0.87 -21.40 6.26
CA VAL A 163 0.04 -21.39 7.42
C VAL A 163 0.04 -22.78 8.04
N ASP A 164 1.18 -23.46 7.98
CA ASP A 164 1.37 -24.69 8.76
C ASP A 164 1.55 -24.31 10.25
N GLU A 165 0.59 -24.64 11.10
CA GLU A 165 0.65 -24.39 12.55
C GLU A 165 1.88 -25.00 13.23
N ASN A 166 2.48 -26.02 12.61
CA ASN A 166 3.69 -26.70 13.09
C ASN A 166 5.00 -25.99 12.74
N GLN A 167 5.00 -25.04 11.80
CA GLN A 167 6.18 -24.29 11.41
C GLN A 167 6.24 -22.98 12.21
N GLY A 168 7.17 -22.88 13.16
CA GLY A 168 7.43 -21.65 13.93
C GLY A 168 8.05 -20.49 13.13
N HIS A 169 7.84 -20.45 11.81
CA HIS A 169 8.31 -19.40 10.93
C HIS A 169 7.20 -18.38 10.67
N LEU A 170 7.56 -17.10 10.64
CA LEU A 170 6.65 -16.03 10.26
C LEU A 170 6.10 -16.29 8.84
N PRO A 171 4.76 -16.31 8.66
CA PRO A 171 4.15 -16.60 7.37
C PRO A 171 4.57 -15.60 6.30
N GLU A 172 4.58 -16.08 5.05
CA GLU A 172 4.96 -15.30 3.89
C GLU A 172 3.80 -14.39 3.47
N VAL A 173 4.05 -13.08 3.42
CA VAL A 173 3.06 -12.08 3.01
C VAL A 173 3.13 -11.92 1.50
N LEU A 174 2.04 -12.21 0.80
CA LEU A 174 1.96 -12.17 -0.66
C LEU A 174 1.40 -10.85 -1.18
N VAL A 175 0.35 -10.36 -0.51
CA VAL A 175 -0.35 -9.11 -0.86
C VAL A 175 -0.63 -8.33 0.40
N VAL A 176 -0.49 -7.02 0.33
CA VAL A 176 -0.90 -6.09 1.38
C VAL A 176 -1.95 -5.15 0.81
N VAL A 177 -3.06 -4.99 1.53
CA VAL A 177 -4.15 -4.08 1.18
C VAL A 177 -4.35 -3.11 2.34
N GLN A 178 -4.23 -1.82 2.04
CA GLN A 178 -4.55 -0.72 2.94
C GLN A 178 -5.92 -0.17 2.59
N VAL A 179 -6.80 -0.15 3.58
CA VAL A 179 -8.16 0.39 3.46
C VAL A 179 -8.28 1.58 4.42
N CYS A 180 -9.00 2.61 4.02
CA CYS A 180 -9.39 3.73 4.87
C CYS A 180 -10.91 3.81 4.87
N LEU A 181 -11.54 3.80 6.04
CA LEU A 181 -12.96 4.09 6.16
C LEU A 181 -13.18 5.58 5.88
N GLU A 182 -14.17 5.90 5.04
CA GLU A 182 -14.53 7.27 4.65
C GLU A 182 -16.05 7.40 4.62
N GLY A 183 -16.59 8.57 4.98
CA GLY A 183 -18.03 8.83 4.92
C GLY A 183 -18.65 9.12 6.29
N GLU A 184 -19.95 8.81 6.42
CA GLU A 184 -20.78 9.18 7.58
C GLU A 184 -20.72 10.68 7.92
N ILE A 185 -20.53 11.53 6.90
CA ILE A 185 -20.38 12.97 7.08
C ILE A 185 -21.77 13.60 7.24
N SER A 186 -21.96 14.35 8.32
CA SER A 186 -23.23 15.05 8.57
C SER A 186 -23.55 16.03 7.45
N LYS A 187 -24.80 16.03 6.98
CA LYS A 187 -25.29 16.90 5.88
C LYS A 187 -24.97 18.39 6.13
N LEU A 188 -25.12 18.85 7.37
CA LEU A 188 -24.79 20.23 7.76
C LEU A 188 -23.32 20.60 7.50
N SER A 189 -22.39 19.67 7.77
CA SER A 189 -20.97 19.86 7.48
C SER A 189 -20.68 19.89 5.99
N VAL A 190 -21.37 19.04 5.22
CA VAL A 190 -21.26 19.01 3.75
C VAL A 190 -21.73 20.34 3.16
N ASP A 191 -22.94 20.80 3.52
CA ASP A 191 -23.52 22.04 3.00
C ASP A 191 -22.67 23.26 3.36
N SER A 192 -22.21 23.32 4.61
CA SER A 192 -21.32 24.40 5.08
C SER A 192 -19.99 24.43 4.32
N SER A 193 -19.45 23.25 3.99
CA SER A 193 -18.16 23.10 3.31
C SER A 193 -18.28 23.39 1.82
N MET A 194 -19.37 22.97 1.17
CA MET A 194 -19.69 23.31 -0.21
C MET A 194 -19.84 24.83 -0.39
N GLN A 195 -20.56 25.50 0.52
CA GLN A 195 -20.72 26.96 0.48
C GLN A 195 -19.41 27.72 0.68
N ARG A 196 -18.49 27.18 1.50
CA ARG A 196 -17.21 27.83 1.86
C ARG A 196 -16.05 27.41 0.97
N GLY A 197 -16.24 26.43 0.08
CA GLY A 197 -15.17 25.84 -0.74
C GLY A 197 -14.04 25.21 0.07
N LYS A 198 -14.28 24.84 1.34
CA LYS A 198 -13.28 24.20 2.21
C LYS A 198 -13.42 22.69 2.10
N ARG A 199 -12.32 21.99 1.88
CA ARG A 199 -12.24 20.52 1.95
C ARG A 199 -11.78 20.15 3.35
N ALA A 200 -12.52 19.31 4.05
CA ALA A 200 -12.00 18.66 5.26
C ALA A 200 -10.93 17.65 4.84
N SER A 201 -9.91 17.48 5.67
CA SER A 201 -8.83 16.52 5.44
C SER A 201 -9.30 15.11 5.80
N GLY A 202 -9.09 14.12 4.93
CA GLY A 202 -9.41 12.70 5.17
C GLY A 202 -10.23 12.07 4.05
N ASP A 203 -11.47 12.51 3.88
CA ASP A 203 -12.48 11.85 3.03
C ASP A 203 -12.38 12.22 1.54
N LEU A 204 -11.40 11.64 0.84
CA LEU A 204 -11.13 12.00 -0.55
C LEU A 204 -12.33 11.74 -1.47
N ILE A 205 -12.96 10.57 -1.37
CA ILE A 205 -14.02 10.14 -2.30
C ILE A 205 -15.31 10.93 -2.04
N PRO A 206 -15.85 10.99 -0.80
CA PRO A 206 -17.03 11.79 -0.47
C PRO A 206 -16.93 13.25 -0.95
N TRP A 207 -15.81 13.93 -0.64
CA TRP A 207 -15.64 15.33 -1.02
C TRP A 207 -15.54 15.53 -2.53
N THR A 208 -14.86 14.61 -3.23
CA THR A 208 -14.72 14.73 -4.68
C THR A 208 -16.07 14.55 -5.38
N ILE A 209 -16.88 13.57 -4.96
CA ILE A 209 -18.18 13.30 -5.56
C ILE A 209 -19.17 14.42 -5.22
N ALA A 210 -19.25 14.83 -3.96
CA ALA A 210 -20.11 15.95 -3.56
C ALA A 210 -19.80 17.22 -4.35
N GLN A 211 -18.52 17.52 -4.56
CA GLN A 211 -18.13 18.72 -5.31
C GLN A 211 -18.46 18.62 -6.81
N GLN A 212 -18.21 17.47 -7.45
CA GLN A 212 -18.37 17.31 -8.89
C GLN A 212 -19.82 17.08 -9.32
N PHE A 213 -20.57 16.32 -8.52
CA PHE A 213 -21.97 15.97 -8.81
C PHE A 213 -22.98 16.83 -8.04
N GLN A 214 -22.52 17.70 -7.13
CA GLN A 214 -23.37 18.52 -6.26
C GLN A 214 -24.36 17.67 -5.44
N ASP A 215 -23.91 16.49 -5.03
CA ASP A 215 -24.69 15.52 -4.27
C ASP A 215 -24.35 15.62 -2.78
N SER A 216 -25.34 16.01 -1.98
CA SER A 216 -25.23 16.08 -0.52
C SER A 216 -25.49 14.75 0.18
N GLU A 217 -26.07 13.77 -0.52
CA GLU A 217 -26.44 12.47 0.06
C GLU A 217 -25.26 11.50 0.06
N PHE A 218 -24.47 11.47 -1.01
CA PHE A 218 -23.33 10.56 -1.12
C PHE A 218 -22.36 10.62 0.08
N PRO A 219 -21.96 11.79 0.62
CA PRO A 219 -21.05 11.85 1.77
C PRO A 219 -21.65 11.35 3.08
N SER A 220 -22.97 11.23 3.17
CA SER A 220 -23.64 10.63 4.32
C SER A 220 -23.60 9.11 4.31
N LEU A 221 -23.28 8.49 3.16
CA LEU A 221 -23.06 7.04 3.06
C LEU A 221 -21.77 6.64 3.78
N SER A 222 -21.72 5.40 4.24
CA SER A 222 -20.52 4.80 4.81
C SER A 222 -19.78 4.04 3.72
N GLY A 223 -18.48 4.27 3.55
CA GLY A 223 -17.70 3.58 2.55
C GLY A 223 -16.27 3.33 3.00
N ALA A 224 -15.55 2.59 2.17
CA ALA A 224 -14.13 2.41 2.39
C ALA A 224 -13.34 2.60 1.11
N ARG A 225 -12.24 3.34 1.21
CA ARG A 225 -11.28 3.53 0.13
C ARG A 225 -10.14 2.54 0.27
N VAL A 226 -9.92 1.72 -0.74
CA VAL A 226 -8.64 1.01 -0.92
C VAL A 226 -7.59 2.04 -1.31
N VAL A 227 -6.81 2.47 -0.31
CA VAL A 227 -5.75 3.47 -0.47
C VAL A 227 -4.58 2.86 -1.24
N ARG A 228 -4.24 1.62 -0.91
CA ARG A 228 -3.05 0.95 -1.44
C ARG A 228 -3.29 -0.55 -1.59
N ILE A 229 -2.90 -1.10 -2.72
CA ILE A 229 -2.79 -2.56 -2.92
C ILE A 229 -1.41 -2.86 -3.47
N ALA A 230 -0.66 -3.68 -2.75
CA ALA A 230 0.70 -4.03 -3.08
C ALA A 230 0.84 -5.54 -3.19
N VAL A 231 1.13 -6.02 -4.39
CA VAL A 231 1.45 -7.41 -4.68
C VAL A 231 2.96 -7.52 -4.79
N HIS A 232 3.52 -8.49 -4.08
CA HIS A 232 4.93 -8.82 -4.17
C HIS A 232 5.35 -9.06 -5.63
N MET A 233 6.50 -8.49 -6.05
CA MET A 233 6.87 -8.39 -7.47
C MET A 233 6.89 -9.71 -8.22
N ASP A 234 7.39 -10.77 -7.59
CA ASP A 234 7.52 -12.09 -8.20
C ASP A 234 6.17 -12.78 -8.47
N TYR A 235 5.09 -12.34 -7.82
CA TYR A 235 3.74 -12.89 -8.01
C TYR A 235 2.79 -11.96 -8.78
N GLN A 236 3.32 -10.87 -9.34
CA GLN A 236 2.53 -9.98 -10.18
C GLN A 236 2.02 -10.75 -11.41
N GLY A 237 0.72 -10.65 -11.69
CA GLY A 237 0.08 -11.35 -12.80
C GLY A 237 -0.46 -12.75 -12.51
N MET A 238 -0.24 -13.30 -11.30
CA MET A 238 -0.77 -14.63 -10.90
C MET A 238 -2.16 -14.60 -10.26
N GLY A 239 -2.76 -13.41 -10.08
CA GLY A 239 -4.14 -13.27 -9.59
C GLY A 239 -4.32 -13.10 -8.08
N TYR A 240 -3.25 -13.09 -7.28
CA TYR A 240 -3.35 -12.88 -5.82
C TYR A 240 -3.99 -11.54 -5.44
N GLY A 241 -3.72 -10.46 -6.19
CA GLY A 241 -4.38 -9.18 -5.96
C GLY A 241 -5.90 -9.23 -6.16
N THR A 242 -6.35 -10.00 -7.16
CA THR A 242 -7.79 -10.21 -7.40
C THR A 242 -8.42 -11.02 -6.28
N ARG A 243 -7.74 -12.08 -5.82
CA ARG A 243 -8.17 -12.89 -4.67
C ARG A 243 -8.31 -12.04 -3.41
N ALA A 244 -7.32 -11.18 -3.11
CA ALA A 244 -7.35 -10.31 -1.94
C ALA A 244 -8.56 -9.35 -1.99
N LEU A 245 -8.87 -8.76 -3.14
CA LEU A 245 -10.04 -7.90 -3.30
C LEU A 245 -11.36 -8.67 -3.21
N GLN A 246 -11.42 -9.90 -3.74
CA GLN A 246 -12.60 -10.75 -3.61
C GLN A 246 -12.88 -11.05 -2.13
N LEU A 247 -11.89 -11.52 -1.39
CA LEU A 247 -12.03 -11.81 0.04
C LEU A 247 -12.38 -10.55 0.85
N LEU A 248 -11.78 -9.41 0.52
CA LEU A 248 -12.09 -8.14 1.15
C LEU A 248 -13.55 -7.70 0.91
N ARG A 249 -14.04 -7.89 -0.32
CA ARG A 249 -15.43 -7.61 -0.68
C ARG A 249 -16.38 -8.52 0.12
N GLN A 250 -16.14 -9.83 0.12
CA GLN A 250 -16.95 -10.81 0.85
C GLN A 250 -16.99 -10.52 2.36
N TYR A 251 -15.87 -10.03 2.91
CA TYR A 251 -15.78 -9.61 4.31
C TYR A 251 -16.73 -8.45 4.61
N TYR A 252 -16.70 -7.38 3.80
CA TYR A 252 -17.55 -6.20 4.01
C TYR A 252 -19.01 -6.40 3.57
N GLU A 253 -19.30 -7.35 2.67
CA GLU A 253 -20.68 -7.77 2.35
C GLU A 253 -21.31 -8.60 3.48
N GLY A 254 -20.51 -9.08 4.45
CA GLY A 254 -20.96 -9.91 5.55
C GLY A 254 -21.11 -11.40 5.21
N GLU A 255 -20.54 -11.87 4.10
CA GLU A 255 -20.55 -13.30 3.73
C GLU A 255 -19.70 -14.16 4.68
N ILE A 256 -18.71 -13.55 5.34
CA ILE A 256 -17.85 -14.20 6.33
C ILE A 256 -18.42 -13.90 7.72
N PRO A 257 -19.14 -14.85 8.36
CA PRO A 257 -19.72 -14.61 9.67
C PRO A 257 -18.63 -14.50 10.72
N CYS A 258 -18.79 -13.54 11.64
CA CYS A 258 -17.96 -13.46 12.83
C CYS A 258 -18.36 -14.59 13.79
N LEU A 259 -17.41 -15.48 14.10
CA LEU A 259 -17.61 -16.63 15.01
C LEU A 259 -17.47 -16.22 16.49
N ASN A 260 -16.96 -15.03 16.78
CA ASN A 260 -16.82 -14.50 18.13
C ASN A 260 -17.99 -13.57 18.46
N GLU A 261 -18.88 -14.00 19.37
CA GLU A 261 -19.98 -13.19 19.91
C GLU A 261 -19.49 -12.06 20.85
N ASP A 262 -18.27 -12.16 21.39
CA ASP A 262 -17.66 -11.18 22.32
C ASP A 262 -16.80 -10.08 21.66
N ALA A 263 -16.61 -10.11 20.34
CA ALA A 263 -15.66 -9.24 19.62
C ALA A 263 -16.01 -7.73 19.61
N THR A 264 -17.18 -7.34 20.12
CA THR A 264 -17.60 -5.93 20.27
C THR A 264 -17.01 -5.23 21.48
N LYS A 265 -16.31 -5.94 22.38
CA LYS A 265 -15.50 -5.29 23.41
C LYS A 265 -14.19 -4.87 22.75
N MET A 266 -14.06 -3.59 22.40
CA MET A 266 -12.73 -3.02 22.13
C MET A 266 -11.85 -3.37 23.34
N ASP A 267 -10.85 -4.23 23.13
CA ASP A 267 -9.88 -4.58 24.17
C ASP A 267 -9.28 -3.28 24.70
N VAL A 268 -9.71 -2.87 25.89
CA VAL A 268 -9.15 -1.70 26.58
C VAL A 268 -7.73 -2.11 26.97
N ILE A 269 -6.77 -1.73 26.13
CA ILE A 269 -5.35 -1.96 26.38
C ILE A 269 -4.99 -1.28 27.70
N ARG A 270 -4.70 -2.08 28.72
CA ARG A 270 -4.27 -1.58 30.03
C ARG A 270 -2.81 -1.13 29.94
N THR A 271 -2.59 0.17 30.01
CA THR A 271 -1.26 0.71 30.31
C THR A 271 -0.92 0.39 31.77
N VAL A 272 0.31 -0.04 32.05
CA VAL A 272 0.77 -0.33 33.42
C VAL A 272 0.60 0.91 34.29
N GLU A 273 -0.31 0.84 35.27
CA GLU A 273 -0.57 1.89 36.24
C GLU A 273 0.53 1.89 37.31
N ASP A 274 1.52 2.78 37.19
CA ASP A 274 2.19 3.33 38.38
C ASP A 274 1.38 4.56 38.81
N ALA A 275 0.37 4.31 39.64
CA ALA A 275 -0.44 5.32 40.27
C ALA A 275 0.42 6.14 41.25
N ASP A 276 0.89 7.33 40.80
CA ASP A 276 0.91 8.53 41.65
C ASP A 276 1.39 9.84 40.97
N THR A 277 1.71 9.87 39.67
CA THR A 277 2.04 11.15 39.00
C THR A 277 1.70 11.13 37.50
N VAL A 278 0.46 11.46 37.14
CA VAL A 278 0.09 11.69 35.72
C VAL A 278 -0.25 13.17 35.54
N ASN A 279 0.75 13.94 35.09
CA ASN A 279 0.55 15.28 34.56
C ASN A 279 -0.09 15.16 33.16
N LEU A 280 -1.11 15.97 32.85
CA LEU A 280 -1.80 16.03 31.53
C LEU A 280 -0.87 16.30 30.32
N LEU A 281 0.43 16.54 30.55
CA LEU A 281 1.45 16.87 29.56
C LEU A 281 2.56 15.80 29.44
N GLU A 282 2.51 14.72 30.24
CA GLU A 282 3.51 13.66 30.21
C GLU A 282 2.88 12.36 29.67
N GLU A 283 3.08 12.11 28.37
CA GLU A 283 2.78 10.81 27.78
C GLU A 283 3.91 9.83 28.17
N ARG A 284 3.62 8.91 29.10
CA ARG A 284 4.53 7.82 29.45
C ARG A 284 4.35 6.67 28.46
N VAL A 285 5.27 6.58 27.50
CA VAL A 285 5.35 5.43 26.58
C VAL A 285 5.96 4.23 27.34
N GLY A 286 5.10 3.36 27.87
CA GLY A 286 5.49 2.08 28.47
C GLY A 286 5.08 0.88 27.60
N PRO A 287 5.77 -0.28 27.72
CA PRO A 287 5.35 -1.50 27.03
C PRO A 287 3.98 -1.95 27.55
N ARG A 288 3.02 -2.15 26.64
CA ARG A 288 1.64 -2.57 26.94
C ARG A 288 1.62 -4.03 27.40
N SER A 289 1.00 -4.32 28.54
CA SER A 289 0.70 -5.68 29.03
C SER A 289 -0.62 -6.15 28.42
N ASP A 290 -0.68 -7.39 27.91
CA ASP A 290 -1.80 -8.01 27.18
C ASP A 290 -2.05 -7.43 25.77
N LEU A 291 -1.08 -7.61 24.88
CA LEU A 291 -1.25 -7.30 23.46
C LEU A 291 -2.08 -8.40 22.75
N PRO A 292 -3.11 -8.04 21.97
CA PRO A 292 -3.85 -8.99 21.14
C PRO A 292 -2.92 -9.66 20.10
N PRO A 293 -3.35 -10.73 19.43
CA PRO A 293 -2.56 -11.34 18.37
C PRO A 293 -2.31 -10.34 17.23
N LEU A 294 -1.15 -10.47 16.57
CA LEU A 294 -0.78 -9.63 15.41
C LEU A 294 -1.72 -9.81 14.23
N LEU A 295 -2.15 -11.04 14.02
CA LEU A 295 -2.96 -11.46 12.88
C LEU A 295 -4.27 -12.02 13.43
N LEU A 296 -5.37 -11.48 12.93
CA LEU A 296 -6.72 -11.95 13.21
C LEU A 296 -7.30 -12.54 11.94
N ARG A 297 -7.98 -13.68 12.06
CA ARG A 297 -8.76 -14.20 10.94
C ARG A 297 -9.95 -13.27 10.70
N LEU A 298 -10.40 -13.18 9.46
CA LEU A 298 -11.58 -12.35 9.14
C LEU A 298 -12.84 -12.81 9.89
N SER A 299 -12.94 -14.10 10.21
CA SER A 299 -14.02 -14.66 11.02
C SER A 299 -13.96 -14.28 12.51
N GLU A 300 -12.88 -13.68 12.99
CA GLU A 300 -12.71 -13.30 14.41
C GLU A 300 -13.08 -11.84 14.66
N ARG A 301 -13.29 -11.04 13.60
CA ARG A 301 -13.55 -9.60 13.68
C ARG A 301 -14.82 -9.26 12.89
N PRO A 302 -15.83 -8.63 13.51
CA PRO A 302 -17.00 -8.14 12.77
C PRO A 302 -16.59 -7.03 11.79
N ALA A 303 -17.12 -7.09 10.56
CA ALA A 303 -16.92 -6.05 9.57
C ALA A 303 -17.81 -4.84 9.86
N GLU A 304 -17.32 -3.65 9.54
CA GLU A 304 -18.14 -2.44 9.49
C GLU A 304 -19.18 -2.54 8.37
N SER A 305 -20.37 -1.95 8.60
CA SER A 305 -21.39 -1.84 7.56
C SER A 305 -20.97 -0.75 6.58
N LEU A 306 -20.76 -1.14 5.32
CA LEU A 306 -20.30 -0.26 4.25
C LEU A 306 -21.25 -0.34 3.06
N ASP A 307 -21.55 0.80 2.45
CA ASP A 307 -22.36 0.91 1.25
C ASP A 307 -21.53 0.70 -0.03
N TYR A 308 -20.28 1.18 -0.02
CA TYR A 308 -19.40 1.12 -1.19
C TYR A 308 -17.92 0.89 -0.85
N LEU A 309 -17.21 0.28 -1.80
CA LEU A 309 -15.75 0.27 -1.86
C LEU A 309 -15.27 1.19 -2.99
N GLY A 310 -14.30 2.04 -2.69
CA GLY A 310 -13.73 3.00 -3.62
C GLY A 310 -12.23 2.84 -3.79
N VAL A 311 -11.72 3.27 -4.94
CA VAL A 311 -10.28 3.33 -5.21
C VAL A 311 -9.94 4.69 -5.84
N SER A 312 -8.75 5.20 -5.55
CA SER A 312 -8.20 6.39 -6.20
C SER A 312 -6.75 6.14 -6.59
N TYR A 313 -6.45 6.18 -7.90
CA TYR A 313 -5.12 5.85 -8.42
C TYR A 313 -4.77 6.65 -9.67
N GLY A 314 -3.48 6.73 -10.01
CA GLY A 314 -3.02 7.29 -11.29
C GLY A 314 -3.35 6.35 -12.44
N LEU A 315 -4.09 6.85 -13.43
CA LEU A 315 -4.67 6.04 -14.48
C LEU A 315 -3.60 5.43 -15.40
N THR A 316 -3.43 4.12 -15.30
CA THR A 316 -2.65 3.31 -16.24
C THR A 316 -3.52 2.19 -16.81
N LEU A 317 -3.20 1.71 -18.01
CA LEU A 317 -3.97 0.65 -18.67
C LEU A 317 -4.00 -0.65 -17.85
N ASN A 318 -2.90 -0.98 -17.17
CA ASN A 318 -2.78 -2.18 -16.35
C ASN A 318 -3.69 -2.12 -15.12
N LEU A 319 -3.66 -0.99 -14.40
CA LEU A 319 -4.53 -0.78 -13.24
C LEU A 319 -6.00 -0.67 -13.65
N LEU A 320 -6.31 0.02 -14.76
CA LEU A 320 -7.69 0.08 -15.26
C LEU A 320 -8.25 -1.30 -15.59
N LYS A 321 -7.46 -2.16 -16.27
CA LYS A 321 -7.86 -3.54 -16.55
C LYS A 321 -8.04 -4.35 -15.27
N PHE A 322 -7.16 -4.15 -14.28
CA PHE A 322 -7.24 -4.82 -12.97
C PHE A 322 -8.55 -4.46 -12.24
N TRP A 323 -8.84 -3.17 -12.06
CA TRP A 323 -10.03 -2.71 -11.35
C TRP A 323 -11.32 -3.04 -12.09
N LYS A 324 -11.32 -2.93 -13.43
CA LYS A 324 -12.48 -3.32 -14.24
C LYS A 324 -12.80 -4.82 -14.13
N LYS A 325 -11.77 -5.68 -14.07
CA LYS A 325 -11.96 -7.13 -13.83
C LYS A 325 -12.48 -7.41 -12.43
N ALA A 326 -12.16 -6.57 -11.46
CA ALA A 326 -12.67 -6.65 -10.09
C ALA A 326 -14.10 -6.09 -9.91
N GLY A 327 -14.73 -5.60 -10.99
CA GLY A 327 -16.11 -5.09 -10.96
C GLY A 327 -16.25 -3.61 -10.60
N TYR A 328 -15.14 -2.86 -10.49
CA TYR A 328 -15.20 -1.43 -10.19
C TYR A 328 -15.62 -0.62 -11.42
N VAL A 329 -16.45 0.40 -11.19
CA VAL A 329 -16.98 1.32 -12.20
C VAL A 329 -16.29 2.67 -12.06
N PRO A 330 -15.75 3.26 -13.13
CA PRO A 330 -15.13 4.58 -13.07
C PRO A 330 -16.20 5.67 -12.94
N VAL A 331 -16.04 6.54 -11.94
CA VAL A 331 -17.00 7.61 -11.63
C VAL A 331 -16.41 8.99 -11.91
N TYR A 332 -15.11 9.17 -11.67
CA TYR A 332 -14.46 10.47 -11.86
C TYR A 332 -13.04 10.31 -12.40
N LEU A 333 -12.67 11.18 -13.35
CA LEU A 333 -11.32 11.28 -13.88
C LEU A 333 -10.87 12.75 -13.84
N ARG A 334 -9.79 13.01 -13.13
CA ARG A 334 -9.23 14.36 -13.01
C ARG A 334 -8.57 14.79 -14.32
N GLN A 335 -8.99 15.94 -14.86
CA GLN A 335 -8.44 16.48 -16.11
C GLN A 335 -6.99 16.97 -15.99
N THR A 336 -6.61 17.51 -14.84
CA THR A 336 -5.22 17.92 -14.60
C THR A 336 -4.38 16.70 -14.24
N ALA A 337 -3.33 16.44 -15.00
CA ALA A 337 -2.33 15.42 -14.66
C ALA A 337 -1.61 15.81 -13.37
N ASN A 338 -1.14 14.81 -12.62
CA ASN A 338 -0.27 15.03 -11.48
C ASN A 338 1.13 15.40 -11.98
N ASP A 339 1.73 16.47 -11.46
CA ASP A 339 3.04 16.95 -11.87
C ASP A 339 4.16 15.92 -11.61
N LEU A 340 3.98 15.04 -10.62
CA LEU A 340 4.97 14.04 -10.24
C LEU A 340 4.97 12.80 -11.14
N THR A 341 3.79 12.27 -11.49
CA THR A 341 3.68 11.02 -12.26
C THR A 341 3.31 11.26 -13.72
N GLY A 342 2.80 12.44 -14.06
CA GLY A 342 2.20 12.74 -15.36
C GLY A 342 0.87 12.02 -15.60
N GLU A 343 0.34 11.31 -14.60
CA GLU A 343 -0.89 10.52 -14.73
C GLU A 343 -2.12 11.30 -14.23
N HIS A 344 -3.27 10.99 -14.82
CA HIS A 344 -4.56 11.50 -14.38
C HIS A 344 -5.12 10.64 -13.25
N THR A 345 -5.55 11.25 -12.14
CA THR A 345 -6.18 10.50 -11.04
C THR A 345 -7.57 10.05 -11.44
N CYS A 346 -7.84 8.75 -11.34
CA CYS A 346 -9.14 8.13 -11.56
C CYS A 346 -9.71 7.62 -10.25
N ILE A 347 -11.00 7.89 -10.01
CA ILE A 347 -11.79 7.33 -8.92
C ILE A 347 -12.75 6.30 -9.51
N MET A 348 -12.71 5.09 -8.97
CA MET A 348 -13.66 4.03 -9.31
C MET A 348 -14.34 3.52 -8.05
N LEU A 349 -15.62 3.17 -8.16
CA LEU A 349 -16.45 2.67 -7.07
C LEU A 349 -16.99 1.27 -7.37
N ASN A 350 -17.30 0.52 -6.32
CA ASN A 350 -17.99 -0.75 -6.37
C ASN A 350 -19.01 -0.77 -5.22
N THR A 351 -20.28 -0.98 -5.53
CA THR A 351 -21.37 -1.03 -4.55
C THR A 351 -21.41 -2.42 -3.91
N LEU A 352 -21.55 -2.47 -2.58
CA LEU A 352 -21.58 -3.72 -1.83
C LEU A 352 -23.00 -4.27 -1.65
N HIS A 353 -23.99 -3.38 -1.61
CA HIS A 353 -25.40 -3.71 -1.51
C HIS A 353 -26.13 -3.14 -2.74
N GLU A 354 -26.99 -3.96 -3.37
CA GLU A 354 -27.89 -3.52 -4.45
C GLU A 354 -29.19 -2.93 -3.89
#